data_AF-A0A966PTH1-F1
#
_entry.id   AF-A0A966PTH1-F1
#
_cell.length_a   1.000
_cell.length_b   1.000
_cell.length_c   1.000
_cell.angle_alpha   90.00
_cell.angle_beta   90.00
_cell.angle_gamma   90.00
#
_symmetry.space_group_name_H-M   'P 1'
#
loop_
_entity.id
_entity.type
_entity.pdbx_description
1 polymer ?
#
loop_
_entity_poly.entity_id
_entity_poly.type
_entity_poly.pdbx_seq_one_letter_code
_entity_poly.pdbx_strand_id
1 'polypeptide(L)'
;MTYASGGLIQATDFNTRATAVNAIWGTGANANGYGQASTVTTTSTGTVVPATDWATLIARISSMNQHQVNNTTGVPTQPTSGSIITYLNTLDTAISTVNTNKLSSFAQQAAIAFTAAQTASNTNNWQVSAQRTFTATFANGNAARHFFNANGYLELSFVNTSLSGNVKSTTWNTFLTTGVKQHILRANASYYTGTGFTPNTNLTSQGYYNLTRGLTTFFQVYDTPSSVDYVNNYMLIQYGIGSAQNAGGNGDNGTTVVVNVSMVDAAGDVFNDNVSGNLCVQLRPVYPELTYLTSESWGAVTIAANVNTQT
;
A
#
# COMPACT_ATOMS: atom_id res chain seq x y z
N MET A 1 13.01 34.36 6.99
CA MET A 1 11.84 34.09 6.12
C MET A 1 10.72 34.99 6.58
N THR A 2 10.14 35.75 5.67
CA THR A 2 9.24 36.88 5.97
C THR A 2 7.96 36.83 5.13
N TYR A 3 7.60 35.64 4.62
CA TYR A 3 6.38 35.45 3.82
C TYR A 3 5.12 35.84 4.61
N ALA A 4 4.67 37.08 4.42
CA ALA A 4 3.59 37.70 5.16
C ALA A 4 2.89 38.75 4.28
N SER A 5 1.66 39.10 4.65
CA SER A 5 0.88 40.11 3.93
C SER A 5 1.58 41.47 3.89
N GLY A 6 1.63 42.10 2.72
CA GLY A 6 2.30 43.39 2.49
C GLY A 6 3.83 43.35 2.51
N GLY A 7 4.45 42.20 2.78
CA GLY A 7 5.91 42.03 2.76
C GLY A 7 6.45 41.71 1.38
N LEU A 8 7.75 42.00 1.15
CA LEU A 8 8.47 41.51 -0.01
C LEU A 8 8.63 39.99 0.07
N ILE A 9 8.10 39.28 -0.93
CA ILE A 9 8.29 37.83 -1.07
C ILE A 9 9.65 37.59 -1.71
N GLN A 10 10.54 36.93 -0.98
CA GLN A 10 11.89 36.65 -1.46
C GLN A 10 11.94 35.31 -2.21
N ALA A 11 12.93 35.14 -3.10
CA ALA A 11 13.17 33.85 -3.76
C ALA A 11 13.40 32.71 -2.74
N THR A 12 13.97 33.01 -1.58
CA THR A 12 14.12 32.06 -0.47
C THR A 12 12.79 31.61 0.11
N ASP A 13 11.77 32.48 0.17
CA ASP A 13 10.43 32.10 0.64
C ASP A 13 9.77 31.12 -0.34
N PHE A 14 9.93 31.34 -1.65
CA PHE A 14 9.48 30.42 -2.68
C PHE A 14 10.22 29.08 -2.60
N ASN A 15 11.56 29.10 -2.53
CA ASN A 15 12.38 27.89 -2.51
C ASN A 15 12.08 26.96 -1.34
N THR A 16 11.79 27.51 -0.16
CA THR A 16 11.35 26.70 0.99
C THR A 16 10.08 25.91 0.67
N ARG A 17 9.11 26.53 0.01
CA ARG A 17 7.83 25.91 -0.36
C ARG A 17 7.98 24.93 -1.51
N ALA A 18 8.79 25.28 -2.52
CA ALA A 18 9.16 24.38 -3.60
C ALA A 18 9.81 23.11 -3.06
N THR A 19 10.72 23.23 -2.09
CA THR A 19 11.38 22.09 -1.44
C THR A 19 10.37 21.22 -0.68
N ALA A 20 9.46 21.83 0.10
CA ALA A 20 8.42 21.10 0.83
C ALA A 20 7.47 20.34 -0.11
N VAL A 21 7.05 20.96 -1.22
CA VAL A 21 6.21 20.33 -2.24
C VAL A 21 6.96 19.20 -2.96
N ASN A 22 8.20 19.43 -3.36
CA ASN A 22 9.01 18.42 -4.04
C ASN A 22 9.36 17.22 -3.16
N ALA A 23 9.40 17.37 -1.84
CA ALA A 23 9.60 16.26 -0.93
C ALA A 23 8.48 15.20 -1.07
N ILE A 24 7.24 15.64 -1.31
CA ILE A 24 6.08 14.75 -1.50
C ILE A 24 5.88 14.41 -2.98
N TRP A 25 5.93 15.40 -3.87
CA TRP A 25 5.65 15.21 -5.30
C TRP A 25 6.74 14.39 -6.00
N GLY A 26 8.01 14.75 -5.77
CA GLY A 26 9.16 14.17 -6.46
C GLY A 26 9.63 12.85 -5.86
N THR A 27 10.94 12.60 -5.97
CA THR A 27 11.58 11.36 -5.49
C THR A 27 11.32 11.08 -4.00
N GLY A 28 11.41 12.13 -3.18
CA GLY A 28 11.25 12.05 -1.72
C GLY A 28 12.18 11.04 -1.03
N ALA A 29 11.94 10.84 0.26
CA ALA A 29 12.61 9.84 1.10
C ALA A 29 11.67 9.37 2.20
N ASN A 30 11.86 8.14 2.67
CA ASN A 30 10.99 7.48 3.66
C ASN A 30 9.51 7.55 3.20
N ALA A 31 8.60 7.87 4.11
CA ALA A 31 7.17 8.04 3.81
C ALA A 31 6.83 9.20 2.83
N ASN A 32 7.81 9.92 2.29
CA ASN A 32 7.60 10.97 1.30
C ASN A 32 8.03 10.53 -0.11
N GLY A 33 7.37 11.09 -1.12
CA GLY A 33 7.72 10.93 -2.53
C GLY A 33 6.70 10.08 -3.30
N TYR A 34 6.07 10.68 -4.30
CA TYR A 34 5.24 10.03 -5.32
C TYR A 34 6.02 9.74 -6.61
N GLY A 35 7.29 10.14 -6.67
CA GLY A 35 8.18 9.87 -7.80
C GLY A 35 7.88 10.66 -9.07
N GLN A 36 7.12 11.75 -8.96
CA GLN A 36 6.73 12.54 -10.13
C GLN A 36 7.91 13.38 -10.65
N ALA A 37 8.18 13.30 -11.94
CA ALA A 37 9.35 13.95 -12.54
C ALA A 37 9.20 15.48 -12.71
N SER A 38 7.97 15.98 -12.78
CA SER A 38 7.67 17.37 -13.08
C SER A 38 7.70 18.27 -11.83
N THR A 39 8.87 18.33 -11.18
CA THR A 39 9.10 19.06 -9.92
C THR A 39 9.11 20.58 -10.08
N VAL A 40 8.97 21.31 -8.97
CA VAL A 40 9.09 22.77 -8.91
C VAL A 40 10.57 23.16 -8.85
N THR A 41 11.06 23.90 -9.84
CA THR A 41 12.47 24.36 -9.85
C THR A 41 12.68 25.49 -8.85
N THR A 42 13.73 25.42 -8.04
CA THR A 42 14.13 26.52 -7.14
C THR A 42 14.84 27.62 -7.91
N THR A 43 14.69 28.87 -7.48
CA THR A 43 15.29 30.05 -8.11
C THR A 43 16.49 30.57 -7.30
N SER A 44 17.47 31.20 -7.93
CA SER A 44 18.60 31.81 -7.22
C SER A 44 18.16 32.90 -6.24
N THR A 45 18.90 33.06 -5.14
CA THR A 45 18.61 34.14 -4.19
C THR A 45 18.85 35.50 -4.85
N GLY A 46 17.97 36.47 -4.57
CA GLY A 46 18.07 37.84 -5.11
C GLY A 46 17.46 38.04 -6.49
N THR A 47 16.97 36.99 -7.16
CA THR A 47 16.27 37.11 -8.44
C THR A 47 14.76 37.11 -8.26
N VAL A 48 14.04 37.69 -9.23
CA VAL A 48 12.56 37.63 -9.28
C VAL A 48 12.13 36.21 -9.65
N VAL A 49 11.24 35.63 -8.86
CA VAL A 49 10.61 34.33 -9.17
C VAL A 49 9.48 34.57 -10.17
N PRO A 50 9.52 33.96 -11.38
CA PRO A 50 8.45 34.09 -12.36
C PRO A 50 7.09 33.61 -11.85
N ALA A 51 6.01 34.25 -12.28
CA ALA A 51 4.65 33.82 -11.95
C ALA A 51 4.35 32.37 -12.40
N THR A 52 5.00 31.89 -13.46
CA THR A 52 4.91 30.51 -13.94
C THR A 52 5.42 29.49 -12.93
N ASP A 53 6.41 29.83 -12.11
CA ASP A 53 6.98 28.93 -11.12
C ASP A 53 6.03 28.79 -9.93
N TRP A 54 5.36 29.88 -9.54
CA TRP A 54 4.27 29.86 -8.57
C TRP A 54 3.03 29.10 -9.08
N ALA A 55 2.66 29.29 -10.35
CA ALA A 55 1.58 28.52 -10.96
C ALA A 55 1.91 27.01 -10.94
N THR A 56 3.16 26.63 -11.24
CA THR A 56 3.62 25.24 -11.17
C THR A 56 3.55 24.69 -9.74
N LEU A 57 4.03 25.45 -8.74
CA LEU A 57 3.93 25.08 -7.32
C LEU A 57 2.49 24.76 -6.91
N ILE A 58 1.57 25.66 -7.24
CA ILE A 58 0.14 25.52 -6.91
C ILE A 58 -0.50 24.37 -7.67
N ALA A 59 -0.14 24.17 -8.95
CA ALA A 59 -0.62 23.04 -9.73
C ALA A 59 -0.21 21.69 -9.10
N ARG A 60 1.00 21.58 -8.54
CA ARG A 60 1.45 20.36 -7.82
C ARG A 60 0.68 20.15 -6.53
N ILE A 61 0.46 21.21 -5.75
CA ILE A 61 -0.37 21.12 -4.54
C ILE A 61 -1.80 20.68 -4.89
N SER A 62 -2.39 21.26 -5.94
CA SER A 62 -3.72 20.92 -6.42
C SER A 62 -3.81 19.44 -6.86
N SER A 63 -2.81 18.96 -7.60
CA SER A 63 -2.75 17.57 -8.04
C SER A 63 -2.57 16.60 -6.87
N MET A 64 -1.68 16.87 -5.91
CA MET A 64 -1.54 16.05 -4.70
C MET A 64 -2.83 16.02 -3.87
N ASN A 65 -3.48 17.17 -3.67
CA ASN A 65 -4.70 17.24 -2.88
C ASN A 65 -5.86 16.48 -3.56
N GLN A 66 -5.94 16.55 -4.89
CA GLN A 66 -6.91 15.76 -5.65
C GLN A 66 -6.60 14.26 -5.64
N HIS A 67 -5.32 13.87 -5.75
CA HIS A 67 -4.91 12.48 -5.57
C HIS A 67 -5.36 11.95 -4.20
N GLN A 68 -5.08 12.70 -3.14
CA GLN A 68 -5.29 12.30 -1.75
C GLN A 68 -6.77 12.27 -1.35
N VAL A 69 -7.54 13.30 -1.71
CA VAL A 69 -8.91 13.49 -1.21
C VAL A 69 -9.91 13.99 -2.28
N ASN A 70 -9.49 14.12 -3.54
CA ASN A 70 -10.31 14.62 -4.66
C ASN A 70 -10.96 15.99 -4.38
N ASN A 71 -10.17 16.91 -3.85
CA ASN A 71 -10.61 18.25 -3.52
C ASN A 71 -9.46 19.27 -3.71
N THR A 72 -9.80 20.50 -4.09
CA THR A 72 -8.88 21.64 -4.21
C THR A 72 -9.24 22.80 -3.27
N THR A 73 -10.24 22.63 -2.41
CA THR A 73 -10.63 23.63 -1.40
C THR A 73 -9.42 24.00 -0.54
N GLY A 74 -9.16 25.31 -0.40
CA GLY A 74 -8.03 25.85 0.34
C GLY A 74 -6.72 25.94 -0.46
N VAL A 75 -6.64 25.37 -1.65
CA VAL A 75 -5.52 25.61 -2.57
C VAL A 75 -5.67 27.01 -3.18
N PRO A 76 -4.65 27.88 -3.11
CA PRO A 76 -4.75 29.22 -3.67
C PRO A 76 -4.91 29.20 -5.19
N THR A 77 -5.52 30.25 -5.75
CA THR A 77 -5.63 30.41 -7.21
C THR A 77 -4.24 30.61 -7.83
N GLN A 78 -4.00 30.00 -9.00
CA GLN A 78 -2.74 30.16 -9.72
C GLN A 78 -2.56 31.60 -10.20
N PRO A 79 -1.39 32.21 -9.99
CA PRO A 79 -1.06 33.49 -10.60
C PRO A 79 -0.99 33.40 -12.13
N THR A 80 -1.43 34.47 -12.80
CA THR A 80 -1.28 34.61 -14.25
C THR A 80 0.12 35.10 -14.60
N SER A 81 0.62 34.69 -15.77
CA SER A 81 1.91 35.18 -16.29
C SER A 81 1.94 36.71 -16.36
N GLY A 82 3.06 37.33 -15.99
CA GLY A 82 3.24 38.78 -15.97
C GLY A 82 2.64 39.50 -14.75
N SER A 83 1.88 38.81 -13.89
CA SER A 83 1.32 39.42 -12.68
C SER A 83 2.33 39.54 -11.55
N ILE A 84 2.19 40.61 -10.75
CA ILE A 84 2.88 40.72 -9.46
C ILE A 84 2.29 39.69 -8.51
N ILE A 85 3.16 38.86 -7.92
CA ILE A 85 2.75 37.88 -6.93
C ILE A 85 2.56 38.57 -5.58
N THR A 86 1.34 38.53 -5.08
CA THR A 86 1.01 38.98 -3.73
C THR A 86 0.99 37.79 -2.77
N TYR A 87 0.92 38.08 -1.47
CA TYR A 87 0.85 37.07 -0.42
C TYR A 87 -0.37 36.14 -0.61
N LEU A 88 -0.12 34.86 -0.87
CA LEU A 88 -1.12 33.80 -0.94
C LEU A 88 -1.33 33.22 0.45
N ASN A 89 -2.34 33.72 1.17
CA ASN A 89 -2.59 33.44 2.58
C ASN A 89 -2.91 31.97 2.90
N THR A 90 -3.39 31.17 1.94
CA THR A 90 -3.71 29.75 2.16
C THR A 90 -2.60 28.79 1.74
N LEU A 91 -1.51 29.28 1.15
CA LEU A 91 -0.48 28.43 0.54
C LEU A 91 0.18 27.46 1.54
N ASP A 92 0.59 27.98 2.71
CA ASP A 92 1.26 27.14 3.73
C ASP A 92 0.32 26.13 4.37
N THR A 93 -0.96 26.51 4.53
CA THR A 93 -2.01 25.59 4.96
C THR A 93 -2.20 24.48 3.93
N ALA A 94 -2.26 24.81 2.64
CA ALA A 94 -2.41 23.82 1.57
C ALA A 94 -1.21 22.85 1.50
N ILE A 95 0.02 23.35 1.68
CA ILE A 95 1.23 22.51 1.78
C ILE A 95 1.15 21.58 3.00
N SER A 96 0.68 22.10 4.14
CA SER A 96 0.53 21.31 5.36
C SER A 96 -0.54 20.22 5.20
N THR A 97 -1.65 20.53 4.52
CA THR A 97 -2.71 19.55 4.20
C THR A 97 -2.15 18.40 3.35
N VAL A 98 -1.44 18.68 2.26
CA VAL A 98 -0.89 17.61 1.42
C VAL A 98 0.19 16.79 2.13
N ASN A 99 0.94 17.40 3.05
CA ASN A 99 1.89 16.67 3.89
C ASN A 99 1.21 15.79 4.95
N THR A 100 0.04 16.20 5.43
CA THR A 100 -0.74 15.42 6.41
C THR A 100 -1.40 14.22 5.73
N ASN A 101 -1.94 14.43 4.54
CA ASN A 101 -2.68 13.41 3.78
C ASN A 101 -1.78 12.51 2.91
N LYS A 102 -0.44 12.63 3.00
CA LYS A 102 0.45 11.69 2.30
C LYS A 102 0.15 10.24 2.70
N LEU A 103 0.51 9.29 1.84
CA LEU A 103 0.14 7.86 1.98
C LEU A 103 -1.37 7.57 1.84
N SER A 104 -2.17 8.53 1.38
CA SER A 104 -3.59 8.33 1.07
C SER A 104 -3.89 8.65 -0.39
N SER A 105 -4.96 8.05 -0.89
CA SER A 105 -5.55 8.36 -2.19
C SER A 105 -7.07 8.28 -2.10
N PHE A 106 -7.75 9.11 -2.88
CA PHE A 106 -9.21 9.11 -3.01
C PHE A 106 -9.70 7.91 -3.82
N ALA A 107 -8.95 7.55 -4.85
CA ALA A 107 -9.26 6.44 -5.73
C ALA A 107 -8.02 5.55 -5.92
N GLN A 108 -8.30 4.34 -6.35
CA GLN A 108 -7.30 3.43 -6.90
C GLN A 108 -7.55 3.31 -8.40
N GLN A 109 -6.55 2.84 -9.14
CA GLN A 109 -6.76 2.50 -10.54
C GLN A 109 -7.88 1.45 -10.64
N ALA A 110 -8.80 1.65 -11.59
CA ALA A 110 -9.90 0.71 -11.82
C ALA A 110 -9.34 -0.70 -12.00
N ALA A 111 -10.05 -1.72 -11.50
CA ALA A 111 -9.60 -3.12 -11.48
C ALA A 111 -9.37 -3.76 -12.87
N ILE A 112 -9.44 -2.98 -13.95
CA ILE A 112 -9.35 -3.43 -15.32
C ILE A 112 -7.89 -3.74 -15.65
N ALA A 113 -7.58 -5.04 -15.54
CA ALA A 113 -6.43 -5.73 -16.09
C ALA A 113 -5.05 -5.43 -15.49
N PHE A 114 -4.80 -5.89 -14.26
CA PHE A 114 -3.42 -6.20 -13.85
C PHE A 114 -3.14 -7.68 -14.07
N THR A 115 -2.32 -7.95 -15.09
CA THR A 115 -1.71 -9.26 -15.41
C THR A 115 -0.77 -9.78 -14.32
N ALA A 116 -0.52 -9.00 -13.26
CA ALA A 116 0.37 -9.34 -12.17
C ALA A 116 -0.25 -10.18 -11.04
N ALA A 117 -1.58 -10.34 -10.99
CA ALA A 117 -2.19 -11.21 -9.99
C ALA A 117 -1.70 -12.64 -10.18
N GLN A 118 -1.29 -13.29 -9.08
CA GLN A 118 -0.91 -14.69 -9.10
C GLN A 118 -1.76 -15.49 -8.14
N THR A 119 -2.23 -16.63 -8.64
CA THR A 119 -3.07 -17.56 -7.91
C THR A 119 -2.27 -18.83 -7.64
N ALA A 120 -2.23 -19.26 -6.39
CA ALA A 120 -1.71 -20.55 -6.00
C ALA A 120 -2.88 -21.42 -5.51
N SER A 121 -3.24 -22.41 -6.34
CA SER A 121 -4.34 -23.33 -6.05
C SER A 121 -3.94 -24.79 -6.25
N ASN A 122 -4.58 -25.69 -5.51
CA ASN A 122 -4.50 -27.13 -5.72
C ASN A 122 -5.74 -27.81 -5.12
N THR A 123 -5.96 -29.07 -5.52
CA THR A 123 -7.10 -29.89 -5.08
C THR A 123 -6.68 -31.09 -4.24
N ASN A 124 -5.42 -31.15 -3.80
CA ASN A 124 -4.95 -32.24 -2.96
C ASN A 124 -5.70 -32.20 -1.62
N ASN A 125 -5.84 -33.34 -0.98
CA ASN A 125 -6.31 -33.36 0.39
C ASN A 125 -5.15 -33.02 1.35
N TRP A 126 -5.46 -32.53 2.55
CA TRP A 126 -4.47 -32.29 3.61
C TRP A 126 -5.06 -32.56 5.00
N GLN A 127 -4.18 -32.87 5.95
CA GLN A 127 -4.55 -33.18 7.35
C GLN A 127 -3.63 -32.51 8.37
N VAL A 128 -2.52 -31.92 7.91
CA VAL A 128 -1.56 -31.22 8.77
C VAL A 128 -1.55 -29.74 8.42
N SER A 129 -1.30 -29.42 7.14
CA SER A 129 -1.23 -28.02 6.72
C SER A 129 -1.37 -27.80 5.23
N ALA A 130 -1.77 -26.59 4.87
CA ALA A 130 -1.59 -26.04 3.55
C ALA A 130 -0.77 -24.75 3.63
N GLN A 131 0.23 -24.61 2.75
CA GLN A 131 1.08 -23.42 2.69
C GLN A 131 1.07 -22.80 1.29
N ARG A 132 0.97 -21.46 1.26
CA ARG A 132 1.11 -20.65 0.05
C ARG A 132 2.12 -19.54 0.30
N THR A 133 3.13 -19.42 -0.56
CA THR A 133 4.10 -18.33 -0.48
C THR A 133 4.17 -17.58 -1.80
N PHE A 134 4.10 -16.26 -1.74
CA PHE A 134 4.23 -15.36 -2.87
C PHE A 134 5.41 -14.41 -2.68
N THR A 135 5.98 -13.92 -3.78
CA THR A 135 6.91 -12.79 -3.75
C THR A 135 6.47 -11.74 -4.77
N ALA A 136 6.15 -10.55 -4.26
CA ALA A 136 5.96 -9.35 -5.08
C ALA A 136 7.31 -8.65 -5.26
N THR A 137 7.67 -8.35 -6.50
CA THR A 137 8.96 -7.75 -6.88
C THR A 137 8.73 -6.43 -7.61
N PHE A 138 9.47 -5.41 -7.18
CA PHE A 138 9.52 -4.07 -7.75
C PHE A 138 10.84 -3.88 -8.48
N ALA A 139 10.86 -3.00 -9.49
CA ALA A 139 12.06 -2.75 -10.29
C ALA A 139 13.26 -2.27 -9.46
N ASN A 140 13.00 -1.48 -8.41
CA ASN A 140 14.00 -1.01 -7.44
C ASN A 140 13.31 -0.52 -6.15
N GLY A 141 14.10 -0.11 -5.15
CA GLY A 141 13.59 0.35 -3.86
C GLY A 141 12.75 1.63 -3.93
N ASN A 142 13.11 2.57 -4.82
CA ASN A 142 12.28 3.77 -5.05
C ASN A 142 10.92 3.38 -5.64
N ALA A 143 10.87 2.45 -6.58
CA ALA A 143 9.62 1.99 -7.18
C ALA A 143 8.68 1.38 -6.13
N ALA A 144 9.20 0.54 -5.24
CA ALA A 144 8.43 0.02 -4.09
C ALA A 144 7.94 1.15 -3.18
N ARG A 145 8.82 2.10 -2.85
CA ARG A 145 8.49 3.24 -1.99
C ARG A 145 7.40 4.12 -2.59
N HIS A 146 7.51 4.46 -3.88
CA HIS A 146 6.53 5.27 -4.60
C HIS A 146 5.19 4.56 -4.70
N PHE A 147 5.18 3.24 -4.93
CA PHE A 147 3.96 2.43 -4.92
C PHE A 147 3.19 2.57 -3.61
N PHE A 148 3.84 2.30 -2.48
CA PHE A 148 3.19 2.38 -1.17
C PHE A 148 2.90 3.83 -0.75
N ASN A 149 3.76 4.80 -1.11
CA ASN A 149 3.56 6.20 -0.77
C ASN A 149 2.38 6.82 -1.49
N ALA A 150 2.14 6.46 -2.75
CA ALA A 150 0.95 6.83 -3.51
C ALA A 150 -0.30 6.00 -3.12
N ASN A 151 -0.26 5.31 -1.97
CA ASN A 151 -1.34 4.49 -1.44
C ASN A 151 -1.69 3.23 -2.27
N GLY A 152 -0.74 2.73 -3.06
CA GLY A 152 -0.77 1.38 -3.59
C GLY A 152 -0.64 0.34 -2.46
N TYR A 153 -1.21 -0.85 -2.68
CA TYR A 153 -1.20 -1.90 -1.67
C TYR A 153 -1.20 -3.31 -2.27
N LEU A 154 -0.76 -4.29 -1.48
CA LEU A 154 -0.87 -5.70 -1.83
C LEU A 154 -2.12 -6.29 -1.19
N GLU A 155 -2.94 -6.99 -1.98
CA GLU A 155 -4.14 -7.67 -1.52
C GLU A 155 -3.96 -9.19 -1.70
N LEU A 156 -4.05 -9.90 -0.58
CA LEU A 156 -4.17 -11.34 -0.51
C LEU A 156 -5.66 -11.70 -0.42
N SER A 157 -6.13 -12.65 -1.24
CA SER A 157 -7.55 -13.00 -1.33
C SER A 157 -7.76 -14.52 -1.30
N PHE A 158 -8.82 -14.94 -0.62
CA PHE A 158 -9.23 -16.34 -0.45
C PHE A 158 -10.54 -16.68 -1.16
N VAL A 159 -11.19 -15.71 -1.81
CA VAL A 159 -12.59 -15.80 -2.28
C VAL A 159 -12.84 -16.86 -3.35
N ASN A 160 -11.80 -17.38 -4.01
CA ASN A 160 -11.89 -18.45 -5.00
C ASN A 160 -11.68 -19.85 -4.40
N THR A 161 -11.52 -19.95 -3.08
CA THR A 161 -11.45 -21.23 -2.37
C THR A 161 -12.82 -21.91 -2.39
N SER A 162 -12.83 -23.23 -2.62
CA SER A 162 -14.03 -24.05 -2.64
C SER A 162 -13.74 -25.42 -2.00
N LEU A 163 -13.56 -25.41 -0.68
CA LEU A 163 -13.37 -26.63 0.12
C LEU A 163 -14.73 -27.25 0.47
N SER A 164 -14.82 -28.59 0.40
CA SER A 164 -16.06 -29.33 0.59
C SER A 164 -15.81 -30.81 0.86
N GLY A 165 -16.87 -31.59 1.12
CA GLY A 165 -16.82 -33.04 1.27
C GLY A 165 -17.07 -33.55 2.69
N ASN A 166 -16.68 -32.80 3.71
CA ASN A 166 -16.98 -33.07 5.12
C ASN A 166 -17.12 -31.77 5.92
N VAL A 167 -17.53 -31.89 7.19
CA VAL A 167 -17.75 -30.74 8.09
C VAL A 167 -16.48 -29.89 8.21
N LYS A 168 -15.33 -30.52 8.46
CA LYS A 168 -14.03 -29.85 8.56
C LYS A 168 -13.71 -29.00 7.33
N SER A 169 -13.90 -29.54 6.12
CA SER A 169 -13.68 -28.82 4.86
C SER A 169 -14.65 -27.65 4.68
N THR A 170 -15.93 -27.82 5.05
CA THR A 170 -16.91 -26.71 4.98
C THR A 170 -16.64 -25.60 5.98
N THR A 171 -16.11 -25.95 7.16
CA THR A 171 -15.66 -24.98 8.17
C THR A 171 -14.46 -24.20 7.66
N TRP A 172 -13.42 -24.88 7.15
CA TRP A 172 -12.29 -24.22 6.49
C TRP A 172 -12.74 -23.32 5.34
N ASN A 173 -13.70 -23.76 4.52
CA ASN A 173 -14.21 -22.94 3.43
C ASN A 173 -14.82 -21.62 3.95
N THR A 174 -15.66 -21.70 4.98
CA THR A 174 -16.32 -20.52 5.59
C THR A 174 -15.29 -19.60 6.24
N PHE A 175 -14.36 -20.19 6.98
CA PHE A 175 -13.26 -19.50 7.64
C PHE A 175 -12.42 -18.66 6.66
N LEU A 176 -12.08 -19.24 5.52
CA LEU A 176 -11.26 -18.58 4.50
C LEU A 176 -12.06 -17.54 3.69
N THR A 177 -13.22 -17.92 3.18
CA THR A 177 -13.98 -17.11 2.20
C THR A 177 -14.84 -16.02 2.84
N THR A 178 -15.28 -16.22 4.08
CA THR A 178 -16.10 -15.27 4.84
C THR A 178 -15.34 -14.69 6.02
N GLY A 179 -14.66 -15.54 6.80
CA GLY A 179 -13.98 -15.16 8.04
C GLY A 179 -12.80 -14.23 7.85
N VAL A 180 -11.90 -14.58 6.93
CA VAL A 180 -10.74 -13.75 6.57
C VAL A 180 -11.01 -12.95 5.31
N LYS A 181 -11.53 -13.62 4.26
CA LYS A 181 -11.87 -13.08 2.93
C LYS A 181 -10.67 -12.50 2.16
N GLN A 182 -10.09 -11.41 2.66
CA GLN A 182 -8.88 -10.78 2.14
C GLN A 182 -8.01 -10.26 3.29
N HIS A 183 -6.71 -10.14 3.05
CA HIS A 183 -5.78 -9.38 3.89
C HIS A 183 -4.99 -8.38 3.04
N ILE A 184 -4.92 -7.14 3.50
CA ILE A 184 -4.38 -5.99 2.77
C ILE A 184 -3.15 -5.47 3.50
N LEU A 185 -2.05 -5.25 2.76
CA LEU A 185 -0.82 -4.64 3.24
C LEU A 185 -0.60 -3.28 2.55
N ARG A 186 -0.60 -2.19 3.33
CA ARG A 186 -0.33 -0.81 2.91
C ARG A 186 1.03 -0.32 3.42
N ALA A 187 1.35 0.95 3.18
CA ALA A 187 2.57 1.60 3.65
C ALA A 187 2.83 1.43 5.16
N ASN A 188 1.85 1.80 6.01
CA ASN A 188 1.94 1.82 7.48
C ASN A 188 0.73 1.15 8.15
N ALA A 189 0.03 0.29 7.43
CA ALA A 189 -1.15 -0.38 7.94
C ALA A 189 -1.36 -1.71 7.26
N SER A 190 -2.05 -2.60 7.96
CA SER A 190 -2.56 -3.84 7.39
C SER A 190 -3.90 -4.18 8.02
N TYR A 191 -4.74 -4.93 7.32
CA TYR A 191 -6.05 -5.34 7.86
C TYR A 191 -6.67 -6.43 6.99
N TYR A 192 -7.63 -7.14 7.56
CA TYR A 192 -8.46 -8.11 6.85
C TYR A 192 -9.88 -7.55 6.63
N THR A 193 -10.65 -8.15 5.71
CA THR A 193 -12.00 -7.66 5.34
C THR A 193 -13.14 -8.63 5.67
N GLY A 194 -12.81 -9.80 6.19
CA GLY A 194 -13.80 -10.80 6.60
C GLY A 194 -14.47 -10.49 7.94
N THR A 195 -15.47 -11.30 8.29
CA THR A 195 -16.32 -11.11 9.48
C THR A 195 -16.65 -12.46 10.14
N GLY A 196 -17.14 -12.42 11.38
CA GLY A 196 -17.57 -13.62 12.10
C GLY A 196 -16.47 -14.35 12.87
N PHE A 197 -15.23 -13.87 12.81
CA PHE A 197 -14.10 -14.40 13.59
C PHE A 197 -13.31 -13.26 14.23
N THR A 198 -12.75 -13.51 15.41
CA THR A 198 -11.89 -12.57 16.15
C THR A 198 -10.44 -13.01 16.02
N PRO A 199 -9.56 -12.22 15.38
CA PRO A 199 -8.15 -12.56 15.24
C PRO A 199 -7.43 -12.54 16.59
N ASN A 200 -6.52 -13.48 16.78
CA ASN A 200 -5.62 -13.52 17.93
C ASN A 200 -4.43 -12.58 17.72
N THR A 201 -3.99 -12.41 16.47
CA THR A 201 -3.00 -11.42 16.07
C THR A 201 -3.54 -10.63 14.90
N ASN A 202 -3.47 -9.30 14.96
CA ASN A 202 -3.83 -8.40 13.86
C ASN A 202 -3.05 -7.09 13.99
N LEU A 203 -1.91 -6.99 13.30
CA LEU A 203 -0.97 -5.86 13.40
C LEU A 203 -1.41 -4.68 12.54
N THR A 204 -2.52 -4.04 12.90
CA THR A 204 -3.17 -3.04 12.06
C THR A 204 -2.38 -1.77 11.80
N SER A 205 -1.43 -1.46 12.69
CA SER A 205 -0.50 -0.33 12.58
C SER A 205 0.82 -0.67 11.87
N GLN A 206 0.96 -1.89 11.34
CA GLN A 206 2.15 -2.30 10.62
C GLN A 206 1.87 -2.45 9.12
N GLY A 207 2.82 -1.98 8.30
CA GLY A 207 2.76 -2.08 6.85
C GLY A 207 4.13 -2.35 6.23
N TYR A 208 4.26 -2.01 4.94
CA TYR A 208 5.51 -2.11 4.17
C TYR A 208 6.72 -1.55 4.93
N TYR A 209 6.59 -0.38 5.58
CA TYR A 209 7.69 0.26 6.31
C TYR A 209 8.12 -0.47 7.59
N ASN A 210 7.31 -1.41 8.08
CA ASN A 210 7.62 -2.22 9.26
C ASN A 210 8.20 -3.59 8.89
N LEU A 211 8.27 -3.93 7.61
CA LEU A 211 8.84 -5.19 7.17
C LEU A 211 10.34 -5.25 7.43
N THR A 212 10.79 -6.42 7.88
CA THR A 212 12.20 -6.72 8.12
C THR A 212 12.60 -7.95 7.32
N ARG A 213 13.90 -8.26 7.30
CA ARG A 213 14.36 -9.55 6.77
C ARG A 213 13.84 -10.66 7.67
N GLY A 214 13.22 -11.67 7.05
CA GLY A 214 12.50 -12.71 7.77
C GLY A 214 10.99 -12.45 7.80
N LEU A 215 10.23 -13.50 8.07
CA LEU A 215 8.77 -13.47 8.09
C LEU A 215 8.27 -13.12 9.50
N THR A 216 7.43 -12.09 9.60
CA THR A 216 6.73 -11.71 10.83
C THR A 216 5.25 -11.99 10.67
N THR A 217 4.60 -12.54 11.70
CA THR A 217 3.15 -12.78 11.70
C THR A 217 2.40 -11.47 11.85
N PHE A 218 1.67 -11.08 10.80
CA PHE A 218 0.82 -9.88 10.81
C PHE A 218 -0.60 -10.21 11.21
N PHE A 219 -1.05 -11.41 10.89
CA PHE A 219 -2.40 -11.86 11.14
C PHE A 219 -2.38 -13.33 11.56
N GLN A 220 -3.13 -13.65 12.61
CA GLN A 220 -3.44 -15.01 12.99
C GLN A 220 -4.85 -15.04 13.54
N VAL A 221 -5.59 -16.05 13.12
CA VAL A 221 -6.93 -16.32 13.62
C VAL A 221 -7.08 -17.82 13.74
N TYR A 222 -7.69 -18.25 14.83
CA TYR A 222 -8.07 -19.64 15.02
C TYR A 222 -9.47 -19.85 14.47
N ASP A 223 -9.73 -21.07 14.02
CA ASP A 223 -11.07 -21.51 13.73
C ASP A 223 -11.86 -21.50 15.04
N THR A 224 -12.80 -20.57 15.15
CA THR A 224 -13.72 -20.50 16.28
C THR A 224 -15.13 -20.70 15.74
N PRO A 225 -15.56 -21.91 15.35
CA PRO A 225 -16.93 -22.11 14.93
C PRO A 225 -17.77 -22.59 16.13
N SER A 226 -19.08 -22.50 15.93
CA SER A 226 -20.17 -23.02 16.77
C SER A 226 -20.13 -24.54 17.07
N SER A 227 -19.09 -25.26 16.63
CA SER A 227 -18.85 -26.68 16.93
C SER A 227 -17.49 -26.87 17.62
N VAL A 228 -17.50 -27.59 18.73
CA VAL A 228 -16.35 -27.75 19.65
C VAL A 228 -15.14 -28.51 19.08
N ASP A 229 -15.26 -29.12 17.89
CA ASP A 229 -14.32 -30.14 17.41
C ASP A 229 -13.05 -29.62 16.70
N TYR A 230 -13.01 -28.35 16.25
CA TYR A 230 -11.90 -27.84 15.41
C TYR A 230 -11.22 -26.58 15.94
N VAL A 231 -11.42 -26.24 17.22
CA VAL A 231 -11.00 -24.95 17.82
C VAL A 231 -9.49 -24.65 17.80
N ASN A 232 -8.67 -25.67 17.55
CA ASN A 232 -7.21 -25.52 17.47
C ASN A 232 -6.72 -25.24 16.05
N ASN A 233 -7.55 -25.40 15.02
CA ASN A 233 -7.18 -25.07 13.65
C ASN A 233 -6.92 -23.57 13.52
N TYR A 234 -5.95 -23.17 12.70
CA TYR A 234 -5.66 -21.75 12.54
C TYR A 234 -5.08 -21.41 11.18
N MET A 235 -5.28 -20.15 10.81
CA MET A 235 -4.55 -19.51 9.73
C MET A 235 -3.57 -18.50 10.32
N LEU A 236 -2.40 -18.39 9.71
CA LEU A 236 -1.55 -17.20 9.86
C LEU A 236 -1.13 -16.63 8.50
N ILE A 237 -0.93 -15.33 8.48
CA ILE A 237 -0.38 -14.57 7.36
C ILE A 237 0.85 -13.83 7.86
N GLN A 238 1.95 -14.05 7.17
CA GLN A 238 3.24 -13.47 7.47
C GLN A 238 3.76 -12.64 6.32
N TYR A 239 4.41 -11.54 6.65
CA TYR A 239 5.08 -10.67 5.68
C TYR A 239 6.54 -10.48 6.06
N GLY A 240 7.37 -10.28 5.04
CA GLY A 240 8.78 -9.96 5.19
C GLY A 240 9.35 -9.41 3.90
N ILE A 241 10.64 -9.07 3.90
CA ILE A 241 11.37 -8.66 2.70
C ILE A 241 12.46 -9.67 2.36
N GLY A 242 12.60 -9.95 1.06
CA GLY A 242 13.62 -10.87 0.52
C GLY A 242 14.93 -10.18 0.09
N SER A 243 14.95 -8.85 0.05
CA SER A 243 16.06 -8.03 -0.46
C SER A 243 16.64 -7.12 0.62
N ALA A 244 17.78 -6.49 0.32
CA ALA A 244 18.42 -5.51 1.21
C ALA A 244 17.59 -4.22 1.29
N GLN A 245 17.44 -3.69 2.50
CA GLN A 245 16.76 -2.41 2.74
C GLN A 245 17.63 -1.25 2.24
N ASN A 246 16.97 -0.19 1.79
CA ASN A 246 17.56 1.11 1.54
C ASN A 246 18.81 1.11 0.65
N ALA A 247 18.88 0.22 -0.36
CA ALA A 247 20.03 0.13 -1.24
C ALA A 247 20.31 1.44 -2.00
N GLY A 248 19.26 2.27 -2.22
CA GLY A 248 19.34 3.57 -2.90
C GLY A 248 19.44 4.78 -1.98
N GLY A 249 19.51 4.62 -0.65
CA GLY A 249 19.70 5.72 0.32
C GLY A 249 18.46 6.57 0.65
N ASN A 250 17.29 6.25 0.09
CA ASN A 250 16.06 7.04 0.25
C ASN A 250 15.03 6.42 1.23
N GLY A 251 15.42 5.45 2.06
CA GLY A 251 14.59 4.87 3.12
C GLY A 251 13.51 3.90 2.63
N ASP A 252 13.77 3.13 1.58
CA ASP A 252 12.91 2.02 1.17
C ASP A 252 13.17 0.73 1.96
N ASN A 253 12.19 -0.19 2.00
CA ASN A 253 12.32 -1.51 2.61
C ASN A 253 12.66 -2.60 1.59
N GLY A 254 13.49 -2.27 0.59
CA GLY A 254 13.93 -3.21 -0.43
C GLY A 254 12.99 -3.32 -1.62
N THR A 255 13.31 -4.26 -2.51
CA THR A 255 12.65 -4.44 -3.82
C THR A 255 11.63 -5.58 -3.83
N THR A 256 11.49 -6.32 -2.73
CA THR A 256 10.68 -7.53 -2.70
C THR A 256 9.89 -7.64 -1.40
N VAL A 257 8.59 -7.94 -1.50
CA VAL A 257 7.75 -8.31 -0.37
C VAL A 257 7.41 -9.80 -0.49
N VAL A 258 7.73 -10.57 0.54
CA VAL A 258 7.40 -11.99 0.65
C VAL A 258 6.16 -12.12 1.53
N VAL A 259 5.17 -12.87 1.06
CA VAL A 259 3.95 -13.19 1.80
C VAL A 259 3.88 -14.69 1.98
N ASN A 260 3.80 -15.16 3.22
CA ASN A 260 3.54 -16.56 3.53
C ASN A 260 2.17 -16.69 4.20
N VAL A 261 1.41 -17.68 3.75
CA VAL A 261 0.12 -18.04 4.30
C VAL A 261 0.18 -19.50 4.70
N SER A 262 -0.21 -19.79 5.93
CA SER A 262 -0.26 -21.15 6.46
C SER A 262 -1.63 -21.39 7.05
N MET A 263 -2.31 -22.44 6.57
CA MET A 263 -3.48 -23.04 7.19
C MET A 263 -3.00 -24.30 7.89
N VAL A 264 -3.25 -24.40 9.19
CA VAL A 264 -2.76 -25.50 10.02
C VAL A 264 -3.95 -26.21 10.66
N ASP A 265 -4.01 -27.51 10.42
CA ASP A 265 -4.95 -28.42 11.06
C ASP A 265 -4.28 -28.96 12.32
N ALA A 266 -4.58 -28.32 13.45
CA ALA A 266 -4.02 -28.66 14.76
C ALA A 266 -5.08 -29.21 15.72
N ALA A 267 -6.34 -29.30 15.26
CA ALA A 267 -7.37 -30.06 15.92
C ALA A 267 -7.05 -31.56 15.82
N GLY A 268 -7.47 -32.33 16.81
CA GLY A 268 -7.38 -33.79 16.74
C GLY A 268 -8.27 -34.31 15.61
N ASP A 269 -7.77 -35.25 14.82
CA ASP A 269 -8.56 -35.91 13.80
C ASP A 269 -9.54 -36.91 14.41
N VAL A 270 -10.78 -36.88 13.95
CA VAL A 270 -11.71 -38.01 14.04
C VAL A 270 -11.76 -38.76 12.69
N PHE A 271 -12.66 -39.74 12.57
CA PHE A 271 -12.79 -40.53 11.34
C PHE A 271 -13.16 -39.66 10.12
N ASN A 272 -12.36 -39.73 9.05
CA ASN A 272 -12.55 -39.07 7.75
C ASN A 272 -12.48 -37.53 7.77
N ASP A 273 -11.42 -37.01 8.37
CA ASP A 273 -11.18 -35.57 8.61
C ASP A 273 -10.19 -34.89 7.66
N ASN A 274 -9.96 -35.43 6.46
CA ASN A 274 -9.17 -34.72 5.46
C ASN A 274 -9.85 -33.42 5.03
N VAL A 275 -9.11 -32.32 5.02
CA VAL A 275 -9.54 -31.10 4.34
C VAL A 275 -9.44 -31.33 2.84
N SER A 276 -10.56 -31.20 2.14
CA SER A 276 -10.73 -31.60 0.75
C SER A 276 -11.37 -30.49 -0.09
N GLY A 277 -11.17 -30.55 -1.40
CA GLY A 277 -11.65 -29.55 -2.36
C GLY A 277 -10.53 -28.64 -2.86
N ASN A 278 -10.90 -27.54 -3.52
CA ASN A 278 -9.92 -26.63 -4.12
C ASN A 278 -9.55 -25.50 -3.16
N LEU A 279 -8.32 -25.50 -2.66
CA LEU A 279 -7.78 -24.38 -1.89
C LEU A 279 -7.15 -23.37 -2.83
N CYS A 280 -7.59 -22.11 -2.78
CA CYS A 280 -7.15 -21.08 -3.70
C CYS A 280 -6.82 -19.78 -2.97
N VAL A 281 -5.56 -19.34 -3.10
CA VAL A 281 -5.08 -18.06 -2.58
C VAL A 281 -4.54 -17.23 -3.74
N GLN A 282 -4.90 -15.97 -3.80
CA GLN A 282 -4.40 -15.03 -4.80
C GLN A 282 -3.71 -13.86 -4.12
N LEU A 283 -2.54 -13.46 -4.64
CA LEU A 283 -1.92 -12.17 -4.33
C LEU A 283 -2.01 -11.28 -5.56
N ARG A 284 -2.45 -10.02 -5.37
CA ARG A 284 -2.46 -9.01 -6.42
C ARG A 284 -1.97 -7.65 -5.91
N PRO A 285 -1.30 -6.85 -6.74
CA PRO A 285 -1.10 -5.44 -6.45
C PRO A 285 -2.38 -4.66 -6.79
N VAL A 286 -2.69 -3.65 -5.98
CA VAL A 286 -3.66 -2.60 -6.31
C VAL A 286 -2.90 -1.29 -6.42
N TYR A 287 -2.97 -0.69 -7.60
CA TYR A 287 -2.16 0.47 -7.94
C TYR A 287 -2.88 1.78 -7.63
N PRO A 288 -2.09 2.83 -7.30
CA PRO A 288 -2.59 4.20 -7.25
C PRO A 288 -3.26 4.62 -8.55
N GLU A 289 -4.18 5.57 -8.46
CA GLU A 289 -4.78 6.22 -9.63
C GLU A 289 -3.76 7.06 -10.43
N LEU A 290 -4.02 7.27 -11.73
CA LEU A 290 -3.13 8.00 -12.66
C LEU A 290 -3.73 9.32 -13.20
N THR A 291 -4.90 9.69 -12.74
CA THR A 291 -5.56 10.96 -13.10
C THR A 291 -4.76 12.14 -12.57
N TYR A 292 -4.29 12.06 -11.32
CA TYR A 292 -3.55 13.14 -10.69
C TYR A 292 -2.06 12.84 -10.53
N LEU A 293 -1.67 11.56 -10.48
CA LEU A 293 -0.26 11.15 -10.56
C LEU A 293 0.08 10.71 -11.98
N THR A 294 0.58 11.64 -12.80
CA THR A 294 0.71 11.41 -14.24
C THR A 294 1.92 10.59 -14.66
N SER A 295 2.79 10.20 -13.72
CA SER A 295 3.86 9.23 -13.95
C SER A 295 3.69 7.99 -13.09
N GLU A 296 3.77 6.83 -13.74
CA GLU A 296 3.81 5.50 -13.12
C GLU A 296 5.20 5.22 -12.53
N SER A 297 5.63 6.05 -11.57
CA SER A 297 6.97 5.98 -10.95
C SER A 297 7.26 4.64 -10.25
N TRP A 298 6.20 3.93 -9.86
CA TRP A 298 6.25 2.59 -9.28
C TRP A 298 6.43 1.46 -10.31
N GLY A 299 6.12 1.70 -11.60
CA GLY A 299 6.17 0.70 -12.66
C GLY A 299 5.34 -0.56 -12.38
N ALA A 300 5.62 -1.65 -13.09
CA ALA A 300 4.94 -2.92 -12.89
C ALA A 300 5.52 -3.71 -11.70
N VAL A 301 4.63 -4.19 -10.83
CA VAL A 301 4.92 -5.20 -9.81
C VAL A 301 4.78 -6.58 -10.41
N THR A 302 5.81 -7.42 -10.30
CA THR A 302 5.74 -8.84 -10.70
C THR A 302 5.48 -9.70 -9.48
N ILE A 303 4.56 -10.66 -9.57
CA ILE A 303 4.32 -11.63 -8.49
C ILE A 303 4.71 -13.02 -8.97
N ALA A 304 5.34 -13.80 -8.10
CA ALA A 304 5.57 -15.24 -8.28
C ALA A 304 4.91 -16.03 -7.15
N ALA A 305 4.37 -17.21 -7.46
CA ALA A 305 3.91 -18.20 -6.49
C ALA A 305 5.04 -19.22 -6.26
N ASN A 306 5.69 -19.14 -5.11
CA ASN A 306 6.93 -19.87 -4.82
C ASN A 306 6.66 -21.21 -4.10
N VAL A 307 5.60 -21.29 -3.31
CA VAL A 307 5.22 -22.48 -2.55
C VAL A 307 3.71 -22.70 -2.71
N ASN A 308 3.34 -23.94 -3.01
CA ASN A 308 1.95 -24.41 -3.11
C ASN A 308 1.88 -25.86 -2.62
N THR A 309 1.94 -26.04 -1.30
CA THR A 309 2.06 -27.36 -0.67
C THR A 309 0.86 -27.66 0.22
N GLN A 310 0.57 -28.94 0.36
CA GLN A 310 -0.48 -29.51 1.19
C GLN A 310 0.00 -30.84 1.71
N THR A 311 -0.11 -31.03 3.02
CA THR A 311 0.37 -32.21 3.76
C THR A 311 -0.71 -32.68 4.70
#